data_AF-A0A7W7MBK6-F1
#
_entry.id   AF-A0A7W7MBK6-F1
#
_cell.length_a   1.000
_cell.length_b   1.000
_cell.length_c   1.000
_cell.angle_alpha   90.00
_cell.angle_beta   90.00
_cell.angle_gamma   90.00
#
_symmetry.space_group_name_H-M   'P 1'
#
loop_
_entity.id
_entity.type
_entity.pdbx_description
1 polymer ?
#
loop_
_entity_poly.entity_id
_entity_poly.type
_entity_poly.pdbx_seq_one_letter_code
_entity_poly.pdbx_strand_id
1 'polypeptide(L)'
;MTTRTTESGGGPPASVYGITRPGLADAEEAVRRLRGDTSRLWSQLLQRANLTGTEADRDSLDRLIAVMADTDPVLGLCAQALRIRAETYDKLSAAHAVIRSAE
;
A
#
# COMPACT_ATOMS: atom_id res chain seq x y z
N MET A 1 22.59 -36.99 7.51
CA MET A 1 23.18 -35.64 7.47
C MET A 1 23.07 -35.12 6.05
N THR A 2 21.92 -34.56 5.68
CA THR A 2 21.74 -33.65 4.53
C THR A 2 20.54 -32.76 4.82
N THR A 3 20.62 -31.53 4.34
CA THR A 3 20.12 -30.29 4.95
C THR A 3 18.67 -29.92 4.61
N ARG A 4 17.95 -29.51 5.67
CA ARG A 4 16.94 -28.44 5.78
C ARG A 4 16.67 -27.62 4.50
N THR A 5 15.54 -27.87 3.84
CA THR A 5 14.88 -26.89 2.94
C THR A 5 13.89 -26.11 3.79
N THR A 6 14.26 -24.90 4.19
CA THR A 6 13.31 -23.91 4.70
C THR A 6 12.45 -23.45 3.53
N GLU A 7 11.19 -23.87 3.51
CA GLU A 7 10.16 -23.25 2.69
C GLU A 7 10.06 -21.78 3.10
N SER A 8 10.50 -20.92 2.18
CA SER A 8 10.45 -19.48 2.31
C SER A 8 8.98 -19.06 2.37
N GLY A 9 8.54 -18.66 3.56
CA GLY A 9 7.17 -18.25 3.85
C GLY A 9 6.80 -16.95 3.15
N GLY A 10 6.51 -17.02 1.85
CA GLY A 10 5.78 -15.99 1.12
C GLY A 10 4.28 -16.24 1.26
N GLY A 11 3.75 -16.06 2.47
CA GLY A 11 2.30 -16.11 2.68
C GLY A 11 1.61 -15.03 1.85
N PRO A 12 0.46 -15.30 1.21
CA PRO A 12 -0.31 -14.24 0.56
C PRO A 12 -0.61 -13.13 1.57
N PRO A 13 -0.61 -11.85 1.15
CA PRO A 13 -0.95 -10.76 2.06
C PRO A 13 -2.31 -11.08 2.70
N ALA A 14 -2.37 -11.01 4.04
CA ALA A 14 -3.56 -11.38 4.79
C ALA A 14 -4.77 -10.59 4.27
N SER A 15 -5.67 -11.28 3.56
CA SER A 15 -6.87 -10.68 3.00
C SER A 15 -8.00 -10.81 4.03
N VAL A 16 -8.66 -9.69 4.30
CA VAL A 16 -9.79 -9.63 5.22
C VAL A 16 -11.03 -9.40 4.37
N TYR A 17 -11.97 -10.35 4.41
CA TYR A 17 -13.15 -10.36 3.53
C TYR A 17 -12.83 -10.20 2.03
N GLY A 18 -11.69 -10.75 1.59
CA GLY A 18 -11.23 -10.63 0.19
C GLY A 18 -10.62 -9.26 -0.17
N ILE A 19 -10.43 -8.38 0.81
CA ILE A 19 -9.81 -7.06 0.63
C ILE A 19 -8.37 -7.12 1.14
N THR A 20 -7.44 -6.58 0.37
CA THR A 20 -6.03 -6.40 0.76
C THR A 20 -5.74 -4.96 1.13
N ARG A 21 -4.82 -4.74 2.07
CA ARG A 21 -4.30 -3.39 2.33
C ARG A 21 -3.57 -2.91 1.07
N PRO A 22 -3.83 -1.68 0.59
CA PRO A 22 -3.04 -1.13 -0.50
C PRO A 22 -1.57 -0.99 -0.12
N GLY A 23 -0.69 -1.12 -1.10
CA GLY A 23 0.75 -0.87 -1.00
C GLY A 23 1.27 0.11 -2.05
N LEU A 24 2.59 0.24 -2.16
CA LEU A 24 3.23 1.16 -3.13
C LEU A 24 2.90 0.79 -4.58
N ALA A 25 2.81 -0.51 -4.91
CA ALA A 25 2.44 -0.97 -6.24
C ALA A 25 1.01 -0.53 -6.64
N ASP A 26 0.06 -0.55 -5.70
CA ASP A 26 -1.31 -0.06 -5.95
C ASP A 26 -1.32 1.45 -6.20
N ALA A 27 -0.47 2.20 -5.49
CA ALA A 27 -0.33 3.63 -5.67
C ALA A 27 0.32 3.97 -7.02
N GLU A 28 1.38 3.26 -7.42
CA GLU A 28 2.03 3.42 -8.73
C GLU A 28 1.03 3.18 -9.87
N GLU A 29 0.29 2.08 -9.77
CA GLU A 29 -0.72 1.72 -10.77
C GLU A 29 -1.85 2.75 -10.82
N ALA A 30 -2.27 3.29 -9.67
CA ALA A 30 -3.28 4.36 -9.62
C ALA A 30 -2.79 5.64 -10.31
N VAL A 31 -1.54 6.05 -10.05
CA VAL A 31 -0.91 7.21 -10.69
C VAL A 31 -0.78 6.99 -12.20
N ARG A 32 -0.34 5.81 -12.63
CA ARG A 32 -0.22 5.41 -14.05
C ARG A 32 -1.55 5.37 -14.80
N ARG A 33 -2.65 5.03 -14.13
CA ARG A 33 -3.99 5.10 -14.73
C ARG A 33 -4.49 6.53 -14.86
N LEU A 34 -4.12 7.40 -13.93
CA LEU A 34 -4.55 8.79 -13.90
C LEU A 34 -3.82 9.65 -14.93
N ARG A 35 -2.52 9.40 -15.10
CA ARG A 35 -1.65 10.09 -16.04
C ARG A 35 -0.84 9.00 -16.76
N GLY A 36 -0.73 9.05 -18.09
CA GLY A 36 -0.11 7.97 -18.89
C GLY A 36 1.35 7.66 -18.51
N ASP A 37 2.34 8.18 -19.25
CA ASP A 37 3.74 8.00 -18.86
C ASP A 37 4.05 8.82 -17.60
N THR A 38 4.24 8.11 -16.50
CA THR A 38 4.42 8.65 -15.15
C THR A 38 5.78 8.32 -14.56
N SER A 39 6.67 7.70 -15.32
CA SER A 39 7.96 7.17 -14.83
C SER A 39 8.79 8.23 -14.08
N ARG A 40 8.82 9.45 -14.63
CA ARG A 40 9.51 10.60 -14.02
C ARG A 40 8.79 11.14 -12.78
N LEU A 41 7.47 11.27 -12.84
CA LEU A 41 6.66 11.75 -11.72
C LEU A 41 6.75 10.76 -10.55
N TRP A 42 6.63 9.47 -10.82
CA TRP A 42 6.73 8.41 -9.82
C TRP A 42 8.08 8.44 -9.11
N SER A 43 9.18 8.52 -9.87
CA SER A 43 10.53 8.67 -9.30
C SER A 43 10.65 9.91 -8.40
N GLN A 44 10.04 11.04 -8.79
CA GLN A 44 10.05 12.26 -7.98
C GLN A 44 9.24 12.13 -6.69
N LEU A 45 8.09 11.45 -6.74
CA LEU A 45 7.26 11.18 -5.57
C LEU A 45 7.99 10.28 -4.57
N LEU A 46 8.61 9.19 -5.05
CA LEU A 46 9.41 8.30 -4.23
C LEU A 46 10.59 9.03 -3.58
N GLN A 47 11.32 9.83 -4.36
CA GLN A 47 12.44 10.61 -3.83
C GLN A 47 11.98 11.59 -2.73
N ARG A 48 10.86 12.31 -2.94
CA ARG A 48 10.30 13.24 -1.95
C ARG A 48 9.79 12.54 -0.69
N ALA A 49 9.28 11.32 -0.83
CA ALA A 49 8.84 10.49 0.30
C ALA A 49 9.99 9.76 1.01
N ASN A 50 11.23 9.91 0.50
CA ASN A 50 12.41 9.16 0.93
C ASN A 50 12.18 7.64 0.85
N LEU A 51 11.75 7.18 -0.32
CA LEU A 51 11.44 5.79 -0.65
C LEU A 51 12.23 5.32 -1.88
N THR A 52 12.43 4.00 -1.97
CA THR A 52 13.06 3.31 -3.11
C THR A 52 12.04 2.69 -4.06
N GLY A 53 10.79 2.51 -3.61
CA GLY A 53 9.71 1.89 -4.39
C GLY A 53 9.59 0.37 -4.18
N THR A 54 10.39 -0.22 -3.30
CA THR A 54 10.41 -1.66 -3.01
C THR A 54 9.92 -1.99 -1.60
N GLU A 55 9.49 -0.98 -0.86
CA GLU A 55 9.06 -1.12 0.51
C GLU A 55 7.72 -1.87 0.62
N ALA A 56 7.63 -2.71 1.65
CA ALA A 56 6.45 -3.49 1.97
C ALA A 56 5.82 -3.11 3.33
N ASP A 57 6.41 -2.12 4.03
CA ASP A 57 5.90 -1.65 5.31
C ASP A 57 4.72 -0.68 5.15
N ARG A 58 3.97 -0.53 6.24
CA ARG A 58 2.74 0.27 6.25
C ARG A 58 3.02 1.77 6.13
N ASP A 59 4.08 2.22 6.78
CA ASP A 59 4.44 3.63 6.93
C ASP A 59 4.94 4.23 5.61
N SER A 60 5.51 3.40 4.74
CA SER A 60 5.94 3.79 3.39
C SER A 60 4.77 4.30 2.53
N LEU A 61 3.62 3.63 2.58
CA LEU A 61 2.44 4.12 1.85
C LEU A 61 1.94 5.45 2.44
N ASP A 62 1.93 5.61 3.76
CA ASP A 62 1.44 6.83 4.41
C ASP A 62 2.33 8.04 4.08
N ARG A 63 3.65 7.84 4.06
CA ARG A 63 4.62 8.86 3.59
C ARG A 63 4.39 9.25 2.13
N LEU A 64 4.16 8.26 1.26
CA LEU A 64 3.88 8.53 -0.15
C LEU A 64 2.56 9.31 -0.33
N ILE A 65 1.48 8.91 0.37
CA ILE A 65 0.18 9.58 0.33
C ILE A 65 0.32 11.05 0.74
N ALA A 66 1.12 11.37 1.77
CA ALA A 66 1.36 12.74 2.18
C ALA A 66 2.02 13.57 1.06
N VAL A 67 3.04 13.02 0.40
CA VAL A 67 3.71 13.68 -0.73
C VAL A 67 2.79 13.86 -1.93
N MET A 68 1.98 12.84 -2.26
CA MET A 68 1.00 12.92 -3.36
C MET A 68 -0.03 14.02 -3.11
N ALA A 69 -0.51 14.15 -1.86
CA ALA A 69 -1.46 15.19 -1.47
C ALA A 69 -0.92 16.61 -1.68
N ASP A 70 0.38 16.81 -1.46
CA ASP A 70 1.05 18.11 -1.60
C ASP A 70 1.55 18.41 -3.02
N THR A 71 1.48 17.45 -3.95
CA THR A 71 2.07 17.61 -5.29
C THR A 71 1.15 18.39 -6.24
N ASP A 72 -0.10 17.97 -6.39
CA ASP A 72 -1.11 18.67 -7.16
C ASP A 72 -2.53 18.21 -6.79
N PRO A 73 -3.59 18.99 -7.08
CA PRO A 73 -4.95 18.67 -6.66
C PRO A 73 -5.48 17.31 -7.15
N VAL A 74 -5.08 16.88 -8.35
CA VAL A 74 -5.53 15.62 -8.96
C VAL A 74 -4.84 14.44 -8.29
N LEU A 75 -3.53 14.55 -8.03
CA LEU A 75 -2.83 13.58 -7.19
C LEU A 75 -3.34 13.56 -5.75
N GLY A 76 -3.78 14.70 -5.21
CA GLY A 76 -4.39 14.77 -3.88
C GLY A 76 -5.70 13.99 -3.76
N LEU A 77 -6.53 14.00 -4.80
CA LEU A 77 -7.71 13.13 -4.84
C LEU A 77 -7.34 11.63 -4.87
N CYS A 78 -6.29 11.28 -5.64
CA CYS A 78 -5.77 9.91 -5.67
C CYS A 78 -5.22 9.48 -4.29
N ALA A 79 -4.45 10.35 -3.64
CA ALA A 79 -3.92 10.16 -2.30
C ALA A 79 -5.05 9.94 -1.28
N GLN A 80 -6.11 10.75 -1.35
CA GLN A 80 -7.27 10.60 -0.49
C GLN A 80 -8.00 9.27 -0.70
N ALA A 81 -8.16 8.83 -1.94
CA ALA A 81 -8.76 7.53 -2.24
C ALA A 81 -7.92 6.36 -1.68
N LEU A 82 -6.60 6.42 -1.80
CA LEU A 82 -5.68 5.42 -1.23
C LEU A 82 -5.77 5.39 0.31
N ARG A 83 -5.81 6.57 0.95
CA ARG A 83 -5.98 6.69 2.41
C ARG A 83 -7.27 6.03 2.89
N ILE A 84 -8.40 6.34 2.25
CA ILE A 84 -9.70 5.74 2.58
C ILE A 84 -9.64 4.22 2.48
N ARG A 85 -9.01 3.66 1.44
CA ARG A 85 -8.87 2.21 1.27
C ARG A 85 -8.02 1.59 2.37
N ALA A 86 -6.89 2.20 2.74
CA ALA A 86 -6.04 1.73 3.82
C ALA A 86 -6.77 1.73 5.16
N GLU A 87 -7.41 2.84 5.52
CA GLU A 87 -8.18 2.94 6.77
C GLU A 87 -9.35 1.96 6.82
N THR A 88 -10.03 1.76 5.68
CA THR A 88 -11.14 0.81 5.59
C THR A 88 -10.65 -0.61 5.85
N TYR A 89 -9.52 -0.99 5.24
CA TYR A 89 -8.89 -2.28 5.52
C TYR A 89 -8.54 -2.42 7.01
N ASP A 90 -7.94 -1.42 7.63
CA ASP A 90 -7.54 -1.48 9.04
C ASP A 90 -8.78 -1.62 9.96
N LYS A 91 -9.85 -0.87 9.69
CA LYS A 91 -11.13 -0.98 10.43
C LYS A 91 -11.78 -2.37 10.27
N LEU A 92 -11.82 -2.90 9.04
CA LEU A 92 -12.38 -4.23 8.77
C LEU A 92 -11.53 -5.33 9.41
N SER A 93 -10.20 -5.20 9.36
CA SER A 93 -9.27 -6.14 9.99
C SER A 93 -9.45 -6.17 11.51
N ALA A 94 -9.58 -5.00 12.14
CA ALA A 94 -9.85 -4.91 13.57
C ALA A 94 -11.21 -5.55 13.94
N ALA A 95 -12.26 -5.26 13.19
CA ALA A 95 -13.58 -5.86 13.40
C ALA A 95 -13.56 -7.39 13.24
N HIS A 96 -12.87 -7.89 12.21
CA HIS A 96 -12.69 -9.33 11.98
C HIS A 96 -11.97 -10.02 13.15
N ALA A 97 -10.92 -9.40 13.68
CA ALA A 97 -10.18 -9.93 14.83
C ALA A 97 -11.08 -10.02 16.08
N VAL A 98 -11.90 -8.99 16.34
CA VAL A 98 -12.84 -8.99 17.48
C VAL A 98 -13.86 -10.13 17.34
N ILE A 99 -14.50 -10.26 16.17
CA ILE A 99 -15.49 -11.32 15.92
C ILE A 99 -14.86 -12.70 16.11
N ARG A 100 -13.69 -12.94 15.53
CA ARG A 100 -12.96 -14.22 15.63
C ARG A 100 -12.50 -14.55 17.05
N SER A 101 -12.27 -13.55 17.89
CA SER A 101 -11.88 -13.76 19.30
C SER A 101 -13.06 -14.07 20.22
N ALA A 102 -14.29 -13.82 19.75
CA ALA A 102 -15.52 -14.08 20.49
C ALA A 102 -16.18 -15.43 20.12
N GLU A 103 -15.69 -16.09 19.07
CA GLU A 103 -16.00 -17.49 18.69
C GLU A 103 -15.14 -18.47 19.49
#